data_AF-A0A3C1RMR1-F1
#
_entry.id   AF-A0A3C1RMR1-F1
#
_cell.length_a   1.000
_cell.length_b   1.000
_cell.length_c   1.000
_cell.angle_alpha   90.00
_cell.angle_beta   90.00
_cell.angle_gamma   90.00
#
_symmetry.space_group_name_H-M   'P 1'
#
loop_
_entity.id
_entity.type
_entity.pdbx_description
1 polymer ?
#
loop_
_entity_poly.entity_id
_entity_poly.type
_entity_poly.pdbx_seq_one_letter_code
_entity_poly.pdbx_strand_id
1 'polypeptide(L)' 'MPQYFGQLQTLDQSWSQIQAVQTVEIGDRHLLFNCGNAYVKISILADNLIRVRYSPSGNFL' A
#
# COMPACT_ATOMS: atom_id res chain seq x y z
N MET A 1 -16.13 -14.36 -40.50
CA MET A 1 -16.32 -13.87 -39.12
C MET A 1 -14.96 -13.83 -38.45
N PRO A 2 -14.44 -12.70 -37.96
CA PRO A 2 -13.22 -12.72 -37.16
C PRO A 2 -13.59 -13.14 -35.74
N GLN A 3 -13.05 -14.26 -35.29
CA GLN A 3 -13.00 -14.61 -33.87
C GLN A 3 -11.89 -13.78 -33.24
N TYR A 4 -12.24 -12.87 -32.32
CA TYR A 4 -11.25 -12.16 -31.50
C TYR A 4 -10.71 -13.12 -30.44
N PHE A 5 -9.76 -13.99 -30.83
CA PHE A 5 -8.89 -14.70 -29.91
C PHE A 5 -7.70 -13.79 -29.55
N GLY A 6 -7.45 -13.58 -28.26
CA GLY A 6 -6.18 -13.02 -27.79
C GLY A 6 -6.20 -11.62 -27.17
N GLN A 7 -7.36 -11.06 -26.77
CA GLN A 7 -7.32 -9.90 -25.87
C GLN A 7 -6.98 -10.37 -24.46
N LEU A 8 -5.73 -10.14 -24.04
CA LEU A 8 -5.35 -10.18 -22.64
C LEU A 8 -6.26 -9.20 -21.90
N GLN A 9 -7.06 -9.66 -20.93
CA GLN A 9 -7.84 -8.74 -20.10
C GLN A 9 -6.87 -7.83 -19.35
N THR A 10 -6.65 -6.62 -19.86
CA THR A 10 -6.04 -5.54 -19.09
C THR A 10 -7.12 -5.04 -18.13
N LEU A 11 -7.34 -5.80 -17.06
CA LEU A 11 -7.95 -5.24 -15.86
C LEU A 11 -6.88 -4.29 -15.31
N ASP A 12 -6.92 -3.03 -15.76
CA ASP A 12 -6.22 -1.96 -15.07
C ASP A 12 -6.71 -2.00 -13.64
N GLN A 13 -5.88 -2.57 -12.77
CA GLN A 13 -6.21 -2.76 -11.39
C GLN A 13 -6.51 -1.37 -10.82
N SER A 14 -7.74 -1.14 -10.38
CA SER A 14 -8.16 0.19 -9.95
C SER A 14 -7.22 0.66 -8.84
N TRP A 15 -6.45 1.70 -9.14
CA TRP A 15 -5.54 2.30 -8.17
C TRP A 15 -6.38 2.76 -6.97
N SER A 16 -6.07 2.24 -5.79
CA SER A 16 -6.67 2.74 -4.56
C SER A 16 -5.91 4.01 -4.15
N GLN A 17 -6.63 5.13 -4.03
CA GLN A 17 -6.05 6.35 -3.52
C GLN A 17 -5.89 6.24 -2.01
N ILE A 18 -4.68 6.45 -1.51
CA ILE A 18 -4.43 6.57 -0.07
C ILE A 18 -5.04 7.89 0.39
N GLN A 19 -5.90 7.83 1.41
CA GLN A 19 -6.52 9.03 1.97
C GLN A 19 -5.51 9.87 2.76
N ALA A 20 -5.93 11.07 3.17
CA ALA A 20 -5.11 11.94 4.02
C ALA A 20 -4.71 11.24 5.32
N VAL A 21 -3.53 11.57 5.83
CA VAL A 21 -3.04 11.09 7.13
C VAL A 21 -3.93 11.65 8.23
N GLN A 22 -4.50 10.76 9.04
CA GLN A 22 -5.31 11.10 10.20
C GLN A 22 -4.49 11.12 11.48
N THR A 23 -3.63 10.11 11.66
CA THR A 23 -2.71 10.03 12.80
C THR A 23 -1.35 9.48 12.38
N VAL A 24 -0.33 9.80 13.17
CA VAL A 24 1.02 9.25 13.04
C VAL A 24 1.45 8.70 14.38
N GLU A 25 1.80 7.42 14.41
CA GLU A 25 2.43 6.77 15.56
C GLU A 25 3.92 6.61 15.28
N ILE A 26 4.74 7.01 16.25
CA ILE A 26 6.19 6.95 16.17
C ILE A 26 6.65 5.87 17.15
N GLY A 27 7.29 4.84 16.60
CA GLY A 27 8.01 3.85 17.38
C GLY A 27 9.52 4.04 17.26
N ASP A 28 10.27 3.18 17.94
CA ASP A 28 11.74 3.24 18.00
C ASP A 28 12.41 3.28 16.61
N ARG A 29 12.00 2.37 15.71
CA ARG A 29 12.55 2.27 14.35
C ARG A 29 11.46 2.25 13.27
N HIS A 30 10.30 2.82 13.54
CA HIS A 30 9.21 2.87 12.56
C HIS A 30 8.26 4.04 12.75
N LEU A 31 7.62 4.43 11.64
CA LEU A 31 6.48 5.33 11.58
C LEU A 31 5.27 4.53 11.08
N LEU A 32 4.15 4.68 11.76
CA LEU A 32 2.86 4.12 11.33
C LEU A 32 1.89 5.26 11.05
N PHE A 33 1.48 5.38 9.79
CA PHE A 33 0.50 6.35 9.33
C PHE A 33 -0.86 5.66 9.25
N ASN A 34 -1.85 6.23 9.95
CA ASN A 34 -3.25 5.90 9.75
C ASN A 34 -3.82 6.84 8.67
N CYS A 35 -4.32 6.25 7.59
CA CYS A 35 -4.94 6.96 6.46
C CYS A 35 -6.40 6.52 6.29
N GLY A 36 -7.17 6.46 7.39
CA GLY A 36 -8.55 5.98 7.42
C GLY A 36 -8.62 4.47 7.55
N ASN A 37 -9.12 3.78 6.53
CA ASN A 37 -9.15 2.31 6.52
C ASN A 37 -7.79 1.70 6.18
N ALA A 38 -6.91 2.49 5.57
CA ALA A 38 -5.60 2.03 5.13
C ALA A 38 -4.51 2.47 6.10
N TYR A 39 -3.48 1.64 6.23
CA TYR A 39 -2.29 1.94 7.01
C TYR A 39 -1.05 1.85 6.16
N VAL A 40 -0.13 2.79 6.38
CA VAL A 40 1.22 2.77 5.80
C VAL A 40 2.22 2.67 6.95
N LYS A 41 3.09 1.66 6.91
CA LYS A 41 4.16 1.49 7.89
C LYS A 41 5.50 1.63 7.20
N ILE A 42 6.32 2.56 7.66
CA ILE A 42 7.71 2.72 7.24
C ILE A 42 8.59 2.27 8.41
N SER A 43 9.47 1.29 8.19
CA SER A 43 10.38 0.78 9.21
C SER A 43 11.82 0.86 8.72
N ILE A 44 12.75 1.26 9.58
CA ILE A 44 14.18 1.26 9.29
C ILE A 44 14.72 -0.14 9.64
N LEU A 45 15.16 -0.90 8.64
CA LEU A 45 15.78 -2.21 8.84
C LEU A 45 17.29 -2.10 9.07
N ALA A 46 17.94 -1.19 8.36
CA ALA A 46 19.36 -0.84 8.50
C ALA A 46 19.59 0.62 8.06
N ASP A 47 20.79 1.14 8.24
CA ASP A 47 21.14 2.56 8.00
C ASP A 47 20.82 3.04 6.58
N ASN A 48 20.79 2.14 5.61
CA ASN A 48 20.47 2.40 4.22
C ASN A 48 19.27 1.58 3.69
N LEU A 49 18.50 0.96 4.58
CA LEU A 49 17.40 0.07 4.19
C LEU A 49 16.13 0.37 4.98
N ILE A 50 15.10 0.80 4.26
CA ILE A 50 13.74 0.93 4.80
C ILE A 50 12.80 -0.12 4.20
N ARG A 51 11.83 -0.54 4.99
CA ARG A 51 10.69 -1.34 4.55
C ARG A 51 9.44 -0.48 4.59
N VAL A 52 8.77 -0.38 3.45
CA VAL A 52 7.44 0.23 3.35
C VAL A 52 6.41 -0.87 3.20
N ARG A 53 5.41 -0.89 4.08
CA ARG A 53 4.25 -1.78 3.98
C ARG A 53 2.99 -0.93 3.86
N TYR A 54 2.12 -1.31 2.94
CA TYR A 54 0.79 -0.76 2.79
C TYR A 54 -0.23 -1.85 3.11
N SER A 55 -1.23 -1.55 3.94
CA SER A 55 -2.38 -2.40 4.18
C SER A 55 -3.66 -1.63 3.87
N PRO A 56 -4.38 -1.96 2.78
CA PRO A 56 -5.64 -1.30 2.44
C PRO A 56 -6.78 -1.66 3.40
N SER A 57 -6.66 -2.75 4.16
CA SER A 57 -7.65 -3.22 5.15
C SER A 57 -7.23 -2.93 6.60
N GLY A 58 -6.09 -2.26 6.80
CA GLY A 58 -5.55 -1.89 8.10
C GLY A 58 -4.92 -3.01 8.91
N ASN A 59 -4.89 -4.24 8.40
CA ASN A 59 -4.19 -5.35 9.02
C ASN A 59 -2.91 -5.70 8.26
N PHE A 60 -1.78 -5.69 8.96
CA PHE A 60 -0.52 -6.19 8.45
C PHE A 60 -0.41 -7.68 8.79
N LEU A 61 -0.86 -8.55 7.87
CA LEU A 61 -0.63 -10.00 7.97
C LEU A 61 0.86 -10.35 7.92
#